data_AF-A0AAU9TJH5-F1
#
_entry.id   AF-A0AAU9TJH5-F1
#
_cell.length_a   1.000
_cell.length_b   1.000
_cell.length_c   1.000
_cell.angle_alpha   90.00
_cell.angle_beta   90.00
_cell.angle_gamma   90.00
#
_symmetry.space_group_name_H-M   'P 1'
#
loop_
_entity.id
_entity.type
_entity.pdbx_description
1 polymer ?
#
loop_
_entity_poly.entity_id
_entity_poly.type
_entity_poly.pdbx_seq_one_letter_code
_entity_poly.pdbx_strand_id
1 'polypeptide(L)'
;MNKNNFNKWLEEKLLPNLPPRSLIVMDNASYHTIAVNKAPTMSSTKDQMQNWIKSKGLTYLPTMVKAQLYEIVKEHKEPIKYEADLMLEKHGHKVVRLPPYHCDLNPIELIWSVLKRRIAVKNVGQEAKNIVKITEEAFSSITAEEWKKDCEHVKKIEDKYYHEGISVDREIDNFIIELGGDDSDTADDTDESHVSDLDPLDDHTYSKRINF
;
A
#
# COMPACT_ATOMS: atom_id res chain seq x y z
N MET A 1 3.55 15.37 -2.39
CA MET A 1 3.80 14.77 -3.73
C MET A 1 2.47 14.67 -4.48
N ASN A 2 2.43 14.71 -5.81
CA ASN A 2 1.21 14.46 -6.61
C ASN A 2 1.52 13.51 -7.78
N LYS A 3 0.49 13.03 -8.49
CA LYS A 3 0.64 12.10 -9.63
C LYS A 3 1.69 12.57 -10.63
N ASN A 4 1.58 13.80 -11.11
CA ASN A 4 2.45 14.30 -12.19
C ASN A 4 3.92 14.35 -11.75
N ASN A 5 4.18 14.84 -10.54
CA ASN A 5 5.53 14.91 -9.99
C ASN A 5 6.09 13.51 -9.71
N PHE A 6 5.26 12.58 -9.23
CA PHE A 6 5.66 11.20 -9.00
C PHE A 6 6.01 10.50 -10.31
N ASN A 7 5.15 10.56 -11.33
CA ASN A 7 5.42 9.96 -12.64
C ASN A 7 6.68 10.55 -13.27
N LYS A 8 6.86 11.88 -13.19
CA LYS A 8 8.08 12.53 -13.68
C LYS A 8 9.33 12.02 -12.97
N TRP A 9 9.28 11.89 -11.64
CA TRP A 9 10.39 11.31 -10.87
C TRP A 9 10.64 9.84 -11.23
N LEU A 10 9.58 9.05 -11.39
CA LEU A 10 9.64 7.64 -11.77
C LEU A 10 10.36 7.47 -13.11
N GLU A 11 9.99 8.27 -14.11
CA GLU A 11 10.57 8.26 -15.46
C GLU A 11 11.98 8.84 -15.52
N GLU A 12 12.21 10.01 -14.93
CA GLU A 12 13.46 10.75 -15.11
C GLU A 12 14.55 10.39 -14.09
N LYS A 13 14.17 9.84 -12.93
CA LYS A 13 15.11 9.60 -11.82
C LYS A 13 15.16 8.14 -11.42
N LEU A 14 14.03 7.47 -11.21
CA LEU A 14 14.07 6.08 -10.73
C LEU A 14 14.50 5.13 -11.85
N LEU A 15 13.74 5.08 -12.94
CA LEU A 15 13.95 4.13 -14.04
C LEU A 15 15.38 4.13 -14.60
N PRO A 16 16.03 5.28 -14.88
CA PRO A 16 17.38 5.30 -15.43
C PRO A 16 18.46 4.80 -14.46
N ASN A 17 18.16 4.79 -13.16
CA ASN A 17 19.11 4.42 -12.10
C ASN A 17 18.81 3.03 -11.51
N LEU A 18 17.78 2.33 -11.99
CA LEU A 18 17.46 0.99 -11.54
C LEU A 18 18.30 -0.06 -12.26
N PRO A 19 18.86 -1.05 -11.52
CA PRO A 19 19.41 -2.24 -12.15
C PRO A 19 18.35 -2.97 -13.00
N PRO A 20 18.74 -3.66 -14.10
CA PRO A 20 17.81 -4.45 -14.89
C PRO A 20 17.10 -5.52 -14.04
N ARG A 21 15.81 -5.75 -14.32
CA ARG A 21 15.01 -6.80 -13.66
C ARG A 21 14.88 -6.68 -12.14
N SER A 22 15.00 -5.47 -11.59
CA SER A 22 14.70 -5.20 -10.18
C SER A 22 13.28 -5.56 -9.77
N LEU A 23 13.15 -5.97 -8.51
CA LEU A 23 11.88 -6.06 -7.78
C LEU A 23 11.68 -4.76 -6.99
N ILE A 24 10.57 -4.06 -7.21
CA ILE A 24 10.23 -2.82 -6.52
C ILE A 24 9.15 -3.15 -5.50
N VAL A 25 9.40 -2.84 -4.24
CA VAL A 25 8.39 -2.85 -3.19
C VAL A 25 7.77 -1.46 -3.12
N MET A 26 6.45 -1.36 -3.26
CA MET A 26 5.71 -0.11 -3.34
C MET A 26 4.62 -0.06 -2.27
N ASP A 27 4.49 1.08 -1.58
CA ASP A 27 3.38 1.33 -0.67
C ASP A 27 2.08 1.72 -1.43
N ASN A 28 1.02 2.02 -0.69
CA ASN A 28 -0.30 2.34 -1.26
C ASN A 28 -0.63 3.84 -1.23
N ALA A 29 0.37 4.73 -1.25
CA ALA A 29 0.10 6.17 -1.33
C ALA A 29 -0.80 6.50 -2.54
N SER A 30 -1.69 7.50 -2.39
CA SER A 30 -2.72 7.82 -3.40
C SER A 30 -2.18 8.12 -4.80
N TYR A 31 -0.97 8.67 -4.89
CA TYR A 31 -0.28 8.95 -6.16
C TYR A 31 0.44 7.73 -6.73
N HIS A 32 0.65 6.65 -5.96
CA HIS A 32 1.11 5.36 -6.45
C HIS A 32 -0.05 4.48 -6.93
N THR A 33 -1.26 4.67 -6.41
CA THR A 33 -2.42 3.78 -6.62
C THR A 33 -3.42 4.30 -7.68
N ILE A 34 -2.93 5.02 -8.68
CA ILE A 34 -3.75 5.51 -9.78
C ILE A 34 -4.15 4.34 -10.69
N ALA A 35 -5.41 3.89 -10.55
CA ALA A 35 -5.97 2.75 -11.28
C ALA A 35 -6.29 3.10 -12.75
N VAL A 36 -5.89 2.24 -13.68
CA VAL A 36 -6.19 2.40 -15.12
C VAL A 36 -7.48 1.69 -15.55
N ASN A 37 -7.91 0.65 -14.84
CA ASN A 37 -9.05 -0.19 -15.17
C ASN A 37 -10.14 -0.13 -14.09
N LYS A 38 -10.39 1.06 -13.53
CA LYS A 38 -11.36 1.26 -12.46
C LYS A 38 -12.76 0.80 -12.90
N ALA A 39 -13.32 -0.17 -12.17
CA ALA A 39 -14.69 -0.60 -12.33
C ALA A 39 -15.66 0.33 -11.58
N PRO A 40 -16.93 0.43 -12.02
CA PRO A 40 -17.98 1.10 -11.27
C PRO A 40 -18.17 0.50 -9.87
N THR A 41 -18.53 1.35 -8.93
CA THR A 41 -18.86 1.02 -7.53
C THR A 41 -20.35 1.16 -7.28
N MET A 42 -20.85 0.73 -6.11
CA MET A 42 -22.25 0.97 -5.71
C MET A 42 -22.63 2.45 -5.61
N SER A 43 -21.66 3.36 -5.49
CA SER A 43 -21.88 4.81 -5.56
C SER A 43 -21.95 5.35 -6.99
N SER A 44 -21.49 4.61 -8.01
CA SER A 44 -21.52 5.03 -9.42
C SER A 44 -22.95 5.14 -9.96
N THR A 45 -23.20 5.90 -11.02
CA THR A 45 -24.55 6.03 -11.60
C THR A 45 -24.94 4.77 -12.38
N LYS A 46 -26.25 4.56 -12.58
CA LYS A 46 -26.76 3.45 -13.40
C LYS A 46 -26.17 3.47 -14.81
N ASP A 47 -26.10 4.65 -15.41
CA ASP A 47 -25.54 4.84 -16.76
C ASP A 47 -24.05 4.50 -16.82
N GLN A 48 -23.27 4.84 -15.78
CA GLN A 48 -21.87 4.46 -15.69
C GLN A 48 -21.69 2.93 -15.65
N MET A 49 -22.52 2.22 -14.85
CA MET A 49 -22.51 0.76 -14.81
C MET A 49 -22.87 0.16 -16.17
N GLN A 50 -23.93 0.64 -16.80
CA GLN A 50 -24.37 0.17 -18.12
C GLN A 50 -23.30 0.39 -19.20
N ASN A 51 -22.66 1.56 -19.21
CA ASN A 51 -21.59 1.88 -20.16
C ASN A 51 -20.36 1.00 -19.95
N TRP A 52 -20.01 0.70 -18.69
CA TRP A 52 -18.91 -0.20 -18.39
C TRP A 52 -19.22 -1.66 -18.80
N ILE A 53 -20.44 -2.15 -18.52
CA ILE A 53 -20.86 -3.50 -18.93
C ILE A 53 -20.79 -3.62 -20.46
N LYS A 54 -21.27 -2.60 -21.20
CA LYS A 54 -21.14 -2.55 -22.67
C LYS A 54 -19.69 -2.51 -23.14
N SER A 55 -18.83 -1.72 -22.48
CA SER A 55 -17.42 -1.60 -22.89
C SER A 55 -16.64 -2.90 -22.67
N LYS A 56 -17.10 -3.76 -21.75
CA LYS A 56 -16.62 -5.14 -21.57
C LYS A 56 -17.25 -6.15 -22.55
N GLY A 57 -18.17 -5.72 -23.41
CA GLY A 57 -18.88 -6.62 -24.33
C GLY A 57 -19.93 -7.50 -23.66
N LEU A 58 -20.34 -7.18 -22.43
CA LEU A 58 -21.33 -7.92 -21.66
C LEU A 58 -22.74 -7.39 -21.96
N THR A 59 -23.74 -8.26 -21.76
CA THR A 59 -25.16 -7.92 -21.96
C THR A 59 -25.87 -7.71 -20.63
N TYR A 60 -26.86 -6.82 -20.61
CA TYR A 60 -27.75 -6.60 -19.47
C TYR A 60 -29.18 -6.33 -19.95
N LEU A 61 -30.17 -6.58 -19.09
CA LEU A 61 -31.56 -6.26 -19.40
C LEU A 61 -31.84 -4.77 -19.09
N PRO A 62 -32.54 -4.03 -19.97
CA PRO A 62 -32.86 -2.61 -19.73
C PRO A 62 -33.62 -2.35 -18.43
N THR A 63 -34.38 -3.34 -17.95
CA THR A 63 -35.16 -3.30 -16.71
C THR A 63 -34.32 -3.51 -15.45
N MET A 64 -33.07 -3.97 -15.56
CA MET A 64 -32.22 -4.25 -14.40
C MET A 64 -32.06 -3.01 -13.52
N VAL A 65 -32.19 -3.20 -12.22
CA VAL A 65 -31.91 -2.16 -11.22
C VAL A 65 -30.41 -2.04 -10.97
N LYS A 66 -30.00 -0.96 -10.29
CA LYS A 66 -28.60 -0.66 -10.02
C LYS A 66 -27.86 -1.82 -9.32
N ALA A 67 -28.48 -2.44 -8.32
CA ALA A 67 -27.90 -3.59 -7.61
C ALA A 67 -27.64 -4.77 -8.56
N GLN A 68 -28.59 -5.13 -9.43
CA GLN A 68 -28.42 -6.21 -10.40
C GLN A 68 -27.31 -5.91 -11.43
N LEU A 69 -27.18 -4.66 -11.86
CA LEU A 69 -26.07 -4.25 -12.73
C LEU A 69 -24.74 -4.34 -11.99
N TYR A 70 -24.71 -4.00 -10.71
CA TYR A 70 -23.50 -4.08 -9.89
C TYR A 70 -23.05 -5.52 -9.67
N GLU A 71 -23.95 -6.50 -9.52
CA GLU A 71 -23.57 -7.92 -9.46
C GLU A 71 -22.79 -8.36 -10.70
N ILE A 72 -23.24 -7.95 -11.89
CA ILE A 72 -22.51 -8.21 -13.14
C ILE A 72 -21.12 -7.57 -13.09
N VAL A 73 -21.02 -6.32 -12.61
CA VAL A 73 -19.73 -5.62 -12.44
C VAL A 73 -18.83 -6.35 -11.43
N LYS A 74 -19.37 -6.81 -10.30
CA LYS A 74 -18.63 -7.50 -9.24
C LYS A 74 -18.07 -8.84 -9.72
N GLU A 75 -18.83 -9.58 -10.50
CA GLU A 75 -18.42 -10.87 -11.08
C GLU A 75 -17.36 -10.71 -12.18
N HIS A 76 -17.41 -9.62 -12.95
CA HIS A 76 -16.56 -9.43 -14.13
C HIS A 76 -15.44 -8.39 -13.95
N LYS A 77 -15.31 -7.75 -12.77
CA LYS A 77 -14.24 -6.80 -12.53
C LYS A 77 -12.89 -7.51 -12.53
N GLU A 78 -11.96 -6.98 -13.29
CA GLU A 78 -10.57 -7.45 -13.27
C GLU A 78 -9.83 -6.89 -12.04
N PRO A 79 -8.75 -7.56 -11.58
CA PRO A 79 -7.86 -6.99 -10.59
C PRO A 79 -7.40 -5.59 -11.01
N ILE A 80 -7.32 -4.68 -10.04
CA ILE A 80 -6.91 -3.30 -10.28
C ILE A 80 -5.47 -3.30 -10.81
N LYS A 81 -5.24 -2.57 -11.90
CA LYS A 81 -3.93 -2.30 -12.49
C LYS A 81 -3.58 -0.84 -12.23
N TYR A 82 -2.39 -0.59 -11.73
CA TYR A 82 -1.91 0.76 -11.44
C TYR A 82 -1.00 1.27 -12.55
N GLU A 83 -1.12 2.55 -12.88
CA GLU A 83 -0.33 3.21 -13.93
C GLU A 83 1.18 3.07 -13.71
N ALA A 84 1.62 3.29 -12.46
CA ALA A 84 3.03 3.18 -12.07
C ALA A 84 3.56 1.75 -12.24
N ASP A 85 2.75 0.75 -11.90
CA ASP A 85 3.15 -0.67 -11.96
C ASP A 85 3.33 -1.10 -13.41
N LEU A 86 2.39 -0.74 -14.28
CA LEU A 86 2.49 -0.98 -15.72
C LEU A 86 3.70 -0.31 -16.34
N MET A 87 4.04 0.90 -15.88
CA MET A 87 5.24 1.60 -16.35
C MET A 87 6.52 0.85 -15.94
N LEU A 88 6.63 0.41 -14.69
CA LEU A 88 7.77 -0.37 -14.19
C LEU A 88 7.89 -1.73 -14.90
N GLU A 89 6.76 -2.43 -15.07
CA GLU A 89 6.69 -3.71 -15.79
C GLU A 89 7.10 -3.60 -17.25
N LYS A 90 6.68 -2.52 -17.94
CA LYS A 90 7.09 -2.25 -19.32
C LYS A 90 8.61 -2.10 -19.47
N HIS A 91 9.30 -1.63 -18.43
CA HIS A 91 10.77 -1.52 -18.40
C HIS A 91 11.45 -2.80 -17.89
N GLY A 92 10.69 -3.90 -17.72
CA GLY A 92 11.22 -5.21 -17.34
C GLY A 92 11.40 -5.41 -15.84
N HIS A 93 10.80 -4.54 -15.02
CA HIS A 93 10.82 -4.68 -13.57
C HIS A 93 9.56 -5.40 -13.05
N LYS A 94 9.60 -5.85 -11.79
CA LYS A 94 8.42 -6.40 -11.11
C LYS A 94 8.05 -5.51 -9.95
N VAL A 95 6.76 -5.37 -9.68
CA VAL A 95 6.26 -4.60 -8.54
C VAL A 95 5.58 -5.52 -7.55
N VAL A 96 5.87 -5.33 -6.27
CA VAL A 96 5.19 -5.96 -5.14
C VAL A 96 4.63 -4.85 -4.28
N ARG A 97 3.32 -4.91 -4.03
CA ARG A 97 2.62 -3.92 -3.20
C ARG A 97 2.61 -4.39 -1.76
N LEU A 98 2.86 -3.48 -0.84
CA LEU A 98 2.65 -3.75 0.58
C LEU A 98 1.16 -3.85 0.89
N PRO A 99 0.74 -4.66 1.87
CA PRO A 99 -0.61 -4.62 2.39
C PRO A 99 -0.97 -3.21 2.91
N PRO A 100 -2.24 -2.77 2.78
CA PRO A 100 -2.69 -1.50 3.37
C PRO A 100 -2.42 -1.45 4.88
N TYR A 101 -2.01 -0.29 5.39
CA TYR A 101 -1.75 -0.05 6.82
C TYR A 101 -0.59 -0.83 7.46
N HIS A 102 0.20 -1.58 6.68
CA HIS A 102 1.36 -2.35 7.17
C HIS A 102 2.69 -1.67 6.79
N CYS A 103 2.93 -0.46 7.31
CA CYS A 103 4.18 0.27 7.07
C CYS A 103 5.39 -0.36 7.77
N ASP A 104 5.16 -1.20 8.78
CA ASP A 104 6.16 -2.00 9.47
C ASP A 104 6.76 -3.12 8.61
N LEU A 105 6.06 -3.50 7.54
CA LEU A 105 6.58 -4.37 6.49
C LEU A 105 7.44 -3.61 5.45
N ASN A 106 7.65 -2.30 5.62
CA ASN A 106 8.46 -1.48 4.73
C ASN A 106 9.83 -1.15 5.36
N PRO A 107 10.93 -1.80 4.95
CA PRO A 107 12.25 -1.55 5.53
C PRO A 107 12.72 -0.09 5.40
N ILE A 108 12.23 0.66 4.40
CA ILE A 108 12.65 2.05 4.22
C ILE A 108 12.23 2.94 5.40
N GLU A 109 11.16 2.61 6.12
CA GLU A 109 10.70 3.36 7.29
C GLU A 109 11.69 3.27 8.47
N LEU A 110 12.35 2.12 8.61
CA LEU A 110 13.43 1.92 9.59
C LEU A 110 14.66 2.73 9.20
N ILE A 111 15.01 2.72 7.91
CA ILE A 111 16.13 3.49 7.36
C ILE A 111 15.89 5.00 7.50
N TRP A 112 14.66 5.47 7.25
CA TRP A 112 14.26 6.85 7.50
C TRP A 112 14.40 7.21 8.98
N SER A 113 14.04 6.31 9.88
CA SER A 113 14.20 6.52 11.32
C SER A 113 15.68 6.65 11.72
N VAL A 114 16.56 5.83 11.13
CA VAL A 114 18.02 5.94 11.32
C VAL A 114 18.53 7.28 10.79
N LEU A 115 18.11 7.67 9.57
CA LEU A 115 18.50 8.92 8.93
C LEU A 115 18.09 10.14 9.76
N LYS A 116 16.80 10.21 10.16
CA LYS A 116 16.25 11.30 10.97
C LYS A 116 17.02 11.46 12.28
N ARG A 117 17.34 10.36 12.96
CA ARG A 117 18.16 10.38 14.18
C ARG A 117 19.57 10.96 13.92
N ARG A 118 20.24 10.57 12.84
CA ARG A 118 21.58 11.09 12.48
C ARG A 118 21.54 12.58 12.16
N ILE A 119 20.50 13.03 11.47
CA ILE A 119 20.29 14.45 11.18
C ILE A 119 20.03 15.22 12.48
N ALA A 120 19.15 14.73 13.36
CA ALA A 120 18.80 15.39 14.62
C ALA A 120 20.02 15.62 15.52
N VAL A 121 20.94 14.65 15.62
CA VAL A 121 22.18 14.78 16.41
C VAL A 121 23.08 15.90 15.88
N LYS A 122 23.14 16.09 14.56
CA LYS A 122 23.98 17.12 13.90
C LYS A 122 23.29 18.48 13.77
N ASN A 123 21.96 18.53 13.86
CA ASN A 123 21.15 19.72 13.63
C ASN A 123 20.99 20.61 14.89
N VAL A 124 21.68 20.30 15.99
CA VAL A 124 21.63 21.13 17.20
C VAL A 124 22.39 22.44 16.95
N GLY A 125 21.67 23.54 16.75
CA GLY A 125 22.22 24.90 16.69
C GLY A 125 22.76 25.36 15.32
N GLN A 126 22.43 24.67 14.22
CA GLN A 126 22.90 25.06 12.88
C GLN A 126 21.87 25.88 12.08
N GLU A 127 22.37 26.76 11.20
CA GLU A 127 21.54 27.46 10.22
C GLU A 127 20.91 26.47 9.22
N ALA A 128 19.67 26.74 8.80
CA ALA A 128 18.93 25.92 7.83
C ALA A 128 19.71 25.63 6.52
N LYS A 129 20.70 26.46 6.17
CA LYS A 129 21.55 26.27 4.98
C LYS A 129 22.43 25.01 5.04
N ASN A 130 22.73 24.48 6.23
CA ASN A 130 23.56 23.27 6.36
C ASN A 130 22.75 21.96 6.28
N ILE A 131 21.41 22.03 6.24
CA ILE A 131 20.57 20.84 6.33
C ILE A 131 20.77 19.89 5.14
N VAL A 132 20.98 20.43 3.92
CA VAL A 132 21.21 19.62 2.72
C VAL A 132 22.50 18.81 2.87
N LYS A 133 23.59 19.47 3.25
CA LYS A 133 24.89 18.83 3.46
C LYS A 133 24.83 17.77 4.58
N ILE A 134 24.18 18.08 5.70
CA ILE A 134 23.98 17.12 6.80
C ILE A 134 23.19 15.90 6.31
N THR A 135 22.17 16.12 5.49
CA THR A 135 21.34 15.05 4.94
C THR A 135 22.15 14.17 3.98
N GLU A 136 22.95 14.74 3.08
CA GLU A 136 23.83 14.01 2.17
C GLU A 136 24.89 13.19 2.92
N GLU A 137 25.49 13.75 3.97
CA GLU A 137 26.42 13.04 4.85
C GLU A 137 25.72 11.88 5.59
N ALA A 138 24.48 12.11 6.06
CA ALA A 138 23.70 11.09 6.74
C ALA A 138 23.36 9.94 5.79
N PHE A 139 22.94 10.21 4.55
CA PHE A 139 22.72 9.18 3.52
C PHE A 139 24.01 8.39 3.22
N SER A 140 25.13 9.09 3.03
CA SER A 140 26.42 8.47 2.71
C SER A 140 26.96 7.58 3.83
N SER A 141 26.52 7.83 5.06
CA SER A 141 26.92 7.04 6.23
C SER A 141 26.11 5.76 6.45
N ILE A 142 24.99 5.55 5.74
CA ILE A 142 24.17 4.34 5.88
C ILE A 142 24.86 3.19 5.15
N THR A 143 25.21 2.12 5.86
CA THR A 143 25.94 1.00 5.26
C THR A 143 25.00 -0.09 4.75
N ALA A 144 25.53 -0.96 3.88
CA ALA A 144 24.79 -2.12 3.38
C ALA A 144 24.43 -3.10 4.50
N GLU A 145 25.26 -3.20 5.54
CA GLU A 145 25.02 -4.04 6.71
C GLU A 145 23.85 -3.53 7.55
N GLU A 146 23.72 -2.22 7.72
CA GLU A 146 22.56 -1.61 8.40
C GLU A 146 21.28 -1.87 7.62
N TRP A 147 21.31 -1.67 6.29
CA TRP A 147 20.20 -2.00 5.41
C TRP A 147 19.78 -3.47 5.51
N LYS A 148 20.77 -4.38 5.51
CA LYS A 148 20.52 -5.82 5.64
C LYS A 148 19.87 -6.15 6.99
N LYS A 149 20.34 -5.55 8.08
CA LYS A 149 19.78 -5.76 9.42
C LYS A 149 18.32 -5.31 9.49
N ASP A 150 17.98 -4.17 8.90
CA ASP A 150 16.61 -3.66 8.89
C ASP A 150 15.69 -4.54 8.03
N CYS A 151 16.17 -5.03 6.87
CA CYS A 151 15.47 -6.05 6.09
C CYS A 151 15.24 -7.36 6.86
N GLU A 152 16.23 -7.83 7.63
CA GLU A 152 16.09 -9.03 8.48
C GLU A 152 15.10 -8.80 9.63
N HIS A 153 15.01 -7.58 10.16
CA HIS A 153 14.01 -7.22 11.15
C HIS A 153 12.59 -7.30 10.57
N VAL A 154 12.38 -6.73 9.38
CA VAL A 154 11.09 -6.78 8.68
C VAL A 154 10.66 -8.22 8.40
N LYS A 155 11.59 -9.10 7.98
CA LYS A 155 11.29 -10.54 7.81
C LYS A 155 10.80 -11.21 9.09
N LYS A 156 11.34 -10.84 10.25
CA LYS A 156 10.86 -11.38 11.53
C LYS A 156 9.45 -10.88 11.88
N ILE A 157 9.11 -9.65 11.50
CA ILE A 157 7.75 -9.11 11.64
C ILE A 157 6.79 -9.88 10.73
N GLU A 158 7.18 -10.09 9.47
CA GLU A 158 6.43 -10.90 8.50
C GLU A 158 6.19 -12.33 9.02
N ASP A 159 7.24 -13.00 9.49
CA ASP A 159 7.13 -14.34 10.08
C ASP A 159 6.17 -14.36 11.27
N LYS A 160 6.23 -13.33 12.13
CA LYS A 160 5.33 -13.21 13.28
C LYS A 160 3.88 -13.09 12.83
N TYR A 161 3.58 -12.22 11.87
CA TYR A 161 2.23 -12.07 11.32
C TYR A 161 1.71 -13.36 10.70
N TYR A 162 2.57 -14.10 10.00
CA TYR A 162 2.19 -15.39 9.44
C TYR A 162 1.80 -16.40 10.52
N HIS A 163 2.57 -16.50 11.61
CA HIS A 163 2.27 -17.42 12.71
C HIS A 163 1.03 -17.00 13.51
N GLU A 164 0.86 -15.70 13.78
CA GLU A 164 -0.31 -15.18 14.48
C GLU A 164 -1.58 -15.38 13.64
N GLY A 165 -1.53 -15.12 12.33
CA GLY A 165 -2.65 -15.36 11.40
C GLY A 165 -3.11 -16.81 11.39
N ILE A 166 -2.17 -17.77 11.34
CA ILE A 166 -2.51 -19.21 11.41
C ILE A 166 -3.20 -19.56 12.74
N SER A 167 -2.79 -18.93 13.85
CA SER A 167 -3.44 -19.15 15.14
C SER A 167 -4.87 -18.63 15.15
N VAL A 168 -5.09 -17.44 14.57
CA VAL A 168 -6.42 -16.84 14.44
C VAL A 168 -7.33 -17.69 13.55
N ASP A 169 -6.85 -18.16 12.39
CA ASP A 169 -7.64 -19.02 11.50
C ASP A 169 -8.06 -20.32 12.22
N ARG A 170 -7.13 -20.93 12.96
CA ARG A 170 -7.42 -22.13 13.76
C ARG A 170 -8.43 -21.85 14.88
N GLU A 171 -8.39 -20.67 15.49
CA GLU A 171 -9.36 -20.26 16.52
C GLU A 171 -10.73 -19.98 15.90
N ILE A 172 -10.79 -19.28 14.76
CA ILE A 172 -12.03 -19.04 13.99
C ILE A 172 -12.66 -20.37 13.57
N ASP A 173 -11.89 -21.33 13.06
CA ASP A 173 -12.39 -22.67 12.72
C ASP A 173 -13.04 -23.36 13.92
N ASN A 174 -12.48 -23.19 15.14
CA ASN A 174 -13.09 -23.73 16.36
C ASN A 174 -14.41 -23.02 16.69
N PHE A 175 -14.50 -21.70 16.50
CA PHE A 175 -15.75 -20.95 16.70
C PHE A 175 -16.84 -21.31 15.68
N ILE A 176 -16.46 -21.59 14.42
CA ILE A 176 -17.41 -22.02 13.37
C ILE A 176 -18.00 -23.40 13.71
N ILE A 177 -17.20 -24.32 14.27
CA ILE A 177 -17.67 -25.65 14.68
C ILE A 177 -18.67 -25.58 15.85
N GLU A 178 -18.57 -24.57 16.73
CA GLU A 178 -19.51 -24.38 17.85
C GLU A 178 -20.85 -23.72 17.44
N LEU A 179 -20.94 -23.13 16.26
CA LEU A 179 -22.15 -22.43 15.75
C LEU A 179 -23.06 -23.31 14.88
N GLY A 180 -22.96 -24.64 14.96
CA GLY A 180 -23.88 -25.58 14.30
C GLY A 180 -25.33 -25.55 14.81
N GLY A 181 -25.72 -24.53 15.56
CA GLY A 181 -27.08 -24.26 16.01
C GLY A 181 -27.52 -22.86 15.61
N ASP A 182 -28.11 -22.78 14.41
CA ASP A 182 -29.08 -21.77 13.95
C ASP A 182 -28.65 -20.29 14.08
N ASP A 183 -28.22 -19.66 12.99
CA ASP A 183 -28.77 -18.33 12.63
C ASP A 183 -28.41 -17.87 11.21
N SER A 184 -29.39 -17.17 10.63
CA SER A 184 -29.48 -16.66 9.26
C SER A 184 -28.35 -15.69 8.86
N ASP A 185 -27.70 -16.00 7.74
CA ASP A 185 -26.72 -15.14 7.07
C ASP A 185 -27.26 -13.73 6.79
N THR A 186 -26.61 -12.72 7.39
CA THR A 186 -26.66 -11.35 6.89
C THR A 186 -25.24 -10.94 6.52
N ALA A 187 -25.03 -10.69 5.23
CA ALA A 187 -23.74 -10.35 4.65
C ALA A 187 -23.26 -9.00 5.19
N ASP A 188 -22.10 -9.01 5.83
CA ASP A 188 -21.36 -7.82 6.25
C ASP A 188 -20.59 -7.28 5.02
N ASP A 189 -21.23 -6.40 4.24
CA ASP A 189 -20.55 -5.57 3.24
C ASP A 189 -19.85 -4.42 3.99
N THR A 190 -18.62 -4.66 4.43
CA THR A 190 -17.71 -3.58 4.81
C THR A 190 -17.28 -2.85 3.54
N ASP A 191 -18.08 -1.84 3.19
CA ASP A 191 -17.74 -0.80 2.23
C ASP A 191 -16.48 -0.08 2.76
N GLU A 192 -15.30 -0.37 2.18
CA GLU A 192 -14.09 0.47 2.36
C GLU A 192 -14.32 1.83 1.69
N SER A 193 -15.24 2.58 2.27
CA SER A 193 -15.36 4.00 2.07
C SER A 193 -14.32 4.68 2.98
N HIS A 194 -13.43 5.42 2.32
CA HIS A 194 -12.52 6.41 2.87
C HIS A 194 -12.80 6.83 4.33
N VAL A 195 -11.94 6.38 5.25
CA VAL A 195 -11.65 7.14 6.47
C VAL A 195 -10.33 7.88 6.22
N SER A 196 -10.44 9.01 5.54
CA SER A 196 -9.48 10.09 5.76
C SER A 196 -9.75 10.60 7.16
N ASP A 197 -8.96 10.14 8.13
CA ASP A 197 -8.61 10.84 9.38
C ASP A 197 -7.80 9.87 10.26
N LEU A 198 -6.62 9.48 9.74
CA LEU A 198 -5.49 9.19 10.62
C LEU A 198 -4.52 10.35 10.40
N ASP A 199 -4.43 11.20 11.42
CA ASP A 199 -3.37 12.19 11.52
C ASP A 199 -2.04 11.50 11.17
N PRO A 200 -1.18 12.13 10.34
CA PRO A 200 0.16 11.62 10.10
C PRO A 200 0.78 11.30 11.45
N LEU A 201 1.26 10.06 11.62
CA LEU A 201 2.02 9.68 12.80
C LEU A 201 3.11 10.73 13.02
N ASP A 202 2.86 11.59 14.00
CA ASP A 202 3.76 12.66 14.36
C ASP A 202 5.09 12.03 14.81
N ASP A 203 6.19 12.68 14.41
CA ASP A 203 7.59 12.25 14.50
C ASP A 203 8.05 12.03 15.97
N HIS A 204 7.15 12.23 16.92
CA HIS A 204 7.36 12.18 18.36
C HIS A 204 7.03 10.84 19.03
N THR A 205 6.43 9.86 18.32
CA THR A 205 6.05 8.58 18.94
C THR A 205 7.18 7.55 19.02
N TYR A 206 8.26 7.69 18.23
CA TYR A 206 9.41 6.77 18.28
C TYR A 206 10.28 6.90 19.54
N SER A 207 10.17 8.00 20.30
CA SER A 207 11.04 8.24 21.46
C SER A 207 10.51 7.69 22.79
N LYS A 208 9.33 7.06 22.82
CA LYS A 208 8.64 6.69 24.08
C LYS A 208 8.63 5.20 24.46
N ARG A 209 9.35 4.32 23.76
CA ARG A 209 9.46 2.90 24.15
C ARG A 209 10.90 2.41 24.23
N ILE A 210 11.72 3.05 25.07
CA ILE A 210 12.84 2.38 25.73
C ILE A 210 12.94 2.97 27.14
N ASN A 211 12.41 2.25 28.13
CA ASN A 211 12.87 2.32 29.51
C ASN A 211 12.85 0.90 30.06
N PHE A 212 14.00 0.54 30.64
CA PHE A 212 14.47 -0.71 31.26
C PHE A 212 13.44 -1.79 31.62
#